data_AF-A0AAD9AY63-F1
#
_entry.id   AF-A0AAD9AY63-F1
#
_cell.length_a   1.000
_cell.length_b   1.000
_cell.length_c   1.000
_cell.angle_alpha   90.00
_cell.angle_beta   90.00
_cell.angle_gamma   90.00
#
_symmetry.space_group_name_H-M   'P 1'
#
loop_
_entity.id
_entity.type
_entity.pdbx_description
1 polymer ?
#
loop_
_entity_poly.entity_id
_entity_poly.type
_entity_poly.pdbx_seq_one_letter_code
_entity_poly.pdbx_strand_id
1 'polypeptide(L)'
;MSSWPGYEGARPPGLTPKDHLDFYRKQLERAKVLKPVKVNAQSGSDIWTPDQSVEFYRGTFKIDEELGFAGKVTHETHRNRSLYHPYVAKYVLDRVPNLRITADISHWVVVGERLLDVSEEDIAVLESVIPHVHHIHARIGTTQSSQCPDPSNPIYNDEREFFEKLWVKIVQNAVKTRGDDFQVTFTPEYGPYPYHPHFGPRIYTEVADTEGVRLEKLFHAAL
;
A
#
# COMPACT_ATOMS: atom_id res chain seq x y z
N MET A 1 0.60 11.79 1.09
CA MET A 1 0.13 12.53 -0.08
C MET A 1 1.35 13.20 -0.72
N SER A 2 1.45 13.20 -2.05
CA SER A 2 2.59 13.82 -2.74
C SER A 2 2.71 15.32 -2.54
N SER A 3 3.88 15.88 -2.86
CA SER A 3 4.09 17.32 -3.07
C SER A 3 3.09 17.98 -4.03
N TRP A 4 2.41 17.21 -4.88
CA TRP A 4 1.18 17.65 -5.54
C TRP A 4 -0.04 17.38 -4.63
N PRO A 5 -0.58 18.40 -3.95
CA PRO A 5 -1.62 18.25 -2.94
C PRO A 5 -2.95 17.81 -3.58
N GLY A 6 -3.62 16.85 -2.95
CA GLY A 6 -5.01 16.47 -3.27
C GLY A 6 -5.25 15.88 -4.66
N TYR A 7 -4.23 15.73 -5.51
CA TYR A 7 -4.41 15.48 -6.94
C TYR A 7 -5.22 16.58 -7.64
N GLU A 8 -5.15 17.83 -7.16
CA GLU A 8 -5.89 18.96 -7.72
C GLU A 8 -5.04 19.79 -8.69
N GLY A 9 -5.55 20.02 -9.89
CA GLY A 9 -4.90 20.86 -10.91
C GLY A 9 -3.85 20.13 -11.75
N ALA A 10 -2.92 20.87 -12.36
CA ALA A 10 -1.80 20.26 -13.06
C ALA A 10 -0.68 19.94 -12.05
N ARG A 11 -0.05 18.78 -12.20
CA ARG A 11 1.16 18.45 -11.43
C ARG A 11 2.27 19.46 -11.76
N PRO A 12 2.84 20.17 -10.76
CA PRO A 12 3.93 21.09 -11.01
C PRO A 12 5.14 20.38 -11.65
N PRO A 13 5.79 20.98 -12.66
CA PRO A 13 6.99 20.39 -13.26
C PRO A 13 8.18 20.47 -12.30
N GLY A 14 9.12 19.54 -12.43
CA GLY A 14 10.42 19.61 -11.75
C GLY A 14 10.42 19.35 -10.25
N LEU A 15 9.33 18.80 -9.68
CA LEU A 15 9.27 18.46 -8.25
C LEU A 15 10.35 17.43 -7.88
N THR A 16 11.24 17.81 -6.97
CA THR A 16 12.37 16.99 -6.53
C THR A 16 12.05 16.16 -5.28
N PRO A 17 12.89 15.14 -4.94
CA PRO A 17 12.83 14.47 -3.64
C PRO A 17 12.81 15.43 -2.45
N LYS A 18 13.63 16.49 -2.48
CA LYS A 18 13.70 17.50 -1.43
C LYS A 18 12.38 18.24 -1.25
N ASP A 19 11.77 18.73 -2.33
CA ASP A 19 10.48 19.43 -2.28
C ASP A 19 9.39 18.53 -1.68
N HIS A 20 9.45 17.24 -1.99
CA HIS A 20 8.52 16.25 -1.46
C HIS A 20 8.75 15.96 0.02
N LEU A 21 10.01 15.90 0.48
CA LEU A 21 10.34 15.76 1.89
C LEU A 21 9.83 16.95 2.72
N ASP A 22 9.94 18.17 2.18
CA ASP A 22 9.40 19.38 2.83
C ASP A 22 7.87 19.30 2.96
N PHE A 23 7.17 18.81 1.94
CA PHE A 23 5.72 18.59 2.01
C PHE A 23 5.36 17.45 2.97
N TYR A 24 6.09 16.34 2.91
CA TYR A 24 5.92 15.19 3.78
C TYR A 24 6.00 15.59 5.27
N ARG A 25 7.01 16.39 5.64
CA ARG A 25 7.13 16.96 7.00
C ARG A 25 5.88 17.73 7.40
N LYS A 26 5.44 18.69 6.59
CA LYS A 26 4.26 19.53 6.89
C LYS A 26 3.00 18.69 7.11
N GLN A 27 2.83 17.62 6.34
CA GLN A 27 1.68 16.72 6.50
C GLN A 27 1.75 15.91 7.79
N LEU A 28 2.94 15.42 8.17
CA LEU A 28 3.13 14.72 9.45
C LEU A 28 2.95 15.66 10.66
N GLU A 29 3.41 16.90 10.57
CA GLU A 29 3.18 17.93 11.61
C GLU A 29 1.67 18.12 11.86
N ARG A 30 0.87 18.17 10.79
CA ARG A 30 -0.60 18.24 10.88
C ARG A 30 -1.19 16.97 11.48
N ALA A 31 -0.70 15.80 11.09
CA ALA A 31 -1.20 14.52 11.59
C ALA A 31 -0.92 14.31 13.09
N LYS A 32 0.07 14.99 13.66
CA LYS A 32 0.49 14.83 15.07
C LYS A 32 -0.65 15.02 16.08
N VAL A 33 -1.59 15.93 15.79
CA VAL A 33 -2.74 16.19 16.68
C VAL A 33 -3.67 14.98 16.82
N LEU A 34 -3.68 14.09 15.83
CA LEU A 34 -4.54 12.88 15.80
C LEU A 34 -3.97 11.73 16.65
N LYS A 35 -2.70 11.83 17.10
CA LYS A 35 -1.97 10.77 17.82
C LYS A 35 -2.14 9.38 17.17
N PRO A 36 -1.85 9.24 15.87
CA PRO A 36 -2.18 8.02 15.14
C PRO A 36 -1.33 6.84 15.62
N VAL A 37 -1.93 5.65 15.63
CA VAL A 37 -1.23 4.37 15.85
C VAL A 37 -0.33 4.04 14.65
N LYS A 38 -0.77 4.40 13.44
CA LYS A 38 -0.07 4.18 12.18
C LYS A 38 -0.41 5.30 11.20
N VAL A 39 0.55 5.64 10.34
CA VAL A 39 0.36 6.65 9.28
C VAL A 39 0.62 5.99 7.94
N ASN A 40 -0.42 5.91 7.11
CA ASN A 40 -0.26 5.55 5.71
C ASN A 40 0.13 6.78 4.89
N ALA A 41 1.19 6.68 4.09
CA ALA A 41 1.70 7.75 3.27
C ALA A 41 1.76 7.32 1.79
N GLN A 42 0.86 7.89 0.97
CA GLN A 42 1.07 7.95 -0.48
C GLN A 42 2.19 8.95 -0.78
N SER A 43 3.41 8.46 -0.93
CA SER A 43 4.63 9.27 -0.98
C SER A 43 5.53 8.91 -2.17
N GLY A 44 6.45 9.80 -2.50
CA GLY A 44 7.29 9.65 -3.66
C GLY A 44 6.55 9.93 -4.97
N SER A 45 7.20 9.70 -6.09
CA SER A 45 6.71 10.09 -7.41
C SER A 45 7.12 9.07 -8.47
N ASP A 46 6.22 8.81 -9.41
CA ASP A 46 6.42 7.89 -10.54
C ASP A 46 7.28 8.46 -11.67
N ILE A 47 7.50 9.79 -11.70
CA ILE A 47 8.39 10.44 -12.67
C ILE A 47 9.87 10.45 -12.25
N TRP A 48 10.15 10.06 -11.01
CA TRP A 48 11.52 10.04 -10.49
C TRP A 48 12.27 8.82 -10.97
N THR A 49 13.59 8.93 -11.06
CA THR A 49 14.42 7.74 -11.19
C THR A 49 14.30 6.86 -9.93
N PRO A 50 14.59 5.55 -10.02
CA PRO A 50 14.64 4.70 -8.84
C PRO A 50 15.62 5.22 -7.76
N ASP A 51 16.76 5.79 -8.16
CA ASP A 51 17.73 6.38 -7.23
C ASP A 51 17.20 7.62 -6.50
N GLN A 52 16.47 8.50 -7.19
CA GLN A 52 15.78 9.63 -6.55
C GLN A 52 14.72 9.16 -5.55
N SER A 53 14.04 8.04 -5.85
CA SER A 53 13.10 7.42 -4.91
C SER A 53 13.82 6.87 -3.67
N VAL A 54 14.99 6.25 -3.85
CA VAL A 54 15.85 5.80 -2.73
C VAL A 54 16.32 6.98 -1.88
N GLU A 55 16.75 8.08 -2.49
CA GLU A 55 17.11 9.33 -1.80
C GLU A 55 15.94 9.83 -0.95
N PHE A 56 14.75 9.93 -1.55
CA PHE A 56 13.54 10.35 -0.86
C PHE A 56 13.25 9.48 0.37
N TYR A 57 13.17 8.16 0.21
CA TYR A 57 12.83 7.26 1.32
C TYR A 57 13.89 7.21 2.43
N ARG A 58 15.17 7.42 2.11
CA ARG A 58 16.20 7.58 3.16
C ARG A 58 15.98 8.87 3.94
N GLY A 59 15.54 9.93 3.26
CA GLY A 59 15.25 11.22 3.89
C GLY A 59 14.04 11.20 4.83
N THR A 60 13.06 10.31 4.62
CA THR A 60 11.86 10.26 5.46
C THR A 60 12.18 9.83 6.89
N PHE A 61 13.16 8.94 7.10
CA PHE A 61 13.50 8.45 8.44
C PHE A 61 13.88 9.57 9.42
N LYS A 62 14.69 10.54 8.96
CA LYS A 62 15.07 11.68 9.80
C LYS A 62 13.84 12.52 10.21
N ILE A 63 12.90 12.71 9.29
CA ILE A 63 11.66 13.46 9.57
C ILE A 63 10.79 12.68 10.56
N ASP A 64 10.66 11.37 10.36
CA ASP A 64 9.89 10.50 11.24
C ASP A 64 10.43 10.53 12.67
N GLU A 65 11.75 10.45 12.84
CA GLU A 65 12.42 10.55 14.15
C GLU A 65 12.15 11.90 14.82
N GLU A 66 12.44 13.00 14.12
CA GLU A 66 12.28 14.36 14.67
C GLU A 66 10.84 14.68 15.08
N LEU A 67 9.85 14.14 14.37
CA LEU A 67 8.43 14.41 14.65
C LEU A 67 7.79 13.43 15.63
N GLY A 68 8.47 12.32 15.98
CA GLY A 68 7.96 11.28 16.88
C GLY A 68 7.11 10.20 16.19
N PHE A 69 7.33 9.98 14.90
CA PHE A 69 6.68 8.98 14.05
C PHE A 69 7.58 7.79 13.67
N ALA A 70 8.82 7.72 14.17
CA ALA A 70 9.70 6.58 13.94
C ALA A 70 8.98 5.24 14.21
N GLY A 71 8.97 4.35 13.22
CA GLY A 71 8.28 3.06 13.30
C GLY A 71 6.79 3.07 12.97
N LYS A 72 6.15 4.24 12.82
CA LYS A 72 4.70 4.38 12.63
C LYS A 72 4.29 4.66 11.19
N VAL A 73 5.17 5.25 10.38
CA VAL A 73 4.85 5.57 8.98
C VAL A 73 5.07 4.35 8.09
N THR A 74 4.11 4.11 7.22
CA THR A 74 4.14 3.11 6.15
C THR A 74 3.88 3.79 4.81
N HIS A 75 4.68 3.42 3.80
CA HIS A 75 4.59 4.01 2.47
C HIS A 75 3.78 3.12 1.52
N GLU A 76 2.74 3.67 0.91
CA GLU A 76 1.78 2.89 0.14
C GLU A 76 2.32 2.49 -1.24
N THR A 77 2.08 1.24 -1.63
CA THR A 77 2.25 0.77 -3.01
C THR A 77 1.13 1.34 -3.88
N HIS A 78 1.27 2.57 -4.34
CA HIS A 78 0.21 3.29 -5.05
C HIS A 78 0.66 3.75 -6.44
N ARG A 79 -0.24 3.72 -7.44
CA ARG A 79 0.01 4.32 -8.76
C ARG A 79 0.29 5.83 -8.64
N ASN A 80 1.06 6.46 -9.50
CA ASN A 80 1.54 7.85 -9.31
C ASN A 80 2.56 8.06 -8.16
N ARG A 81 3.09 6.99 -7.54
CA ARG A 81 4.08 7.06 -6.45
C ARG A 81 5.29 6.20 -6.78
N SER A 82 6.39 6.37 -6.05
CA SER A 82 7.65 5.65 -6.33
C SER A 82 7.52 4.13 -6.24
N LEU A 83 6.58 3.60 -5.46
CA LEU A 83 6.36 2.14 -5.28
C LEU A 83 5.25 1.58 -6.18
N TYR A 84 4.99 2.19 -7.35
CA TYR A 84 3.86 1.85 -8.21
C TYR A 84 3.94 0.50 -8.94
N HIS A 85 5.13 -0.10 -9.04
CA HIS A 85 5.36 -1.36 -9.76
C HIS A 85 6.23 -2.29 -8.91
N PRO A 86 5.95 -3.63 -8.87
CA PRO A 86 6.61 -4.56 -7.95
C PRO A 86 8.14 -4.54 -8.06
N TYR A 87 8.66 -4.52 -9.28
CA TYR A 87 10.11 -4.56 -9.51
C TYR A 87 10.81 -3.23 -9.20
N VAL A 88 10.10 -2.10 -9.33
CA VAL A 88 10.61 -0.78 -8.89
C VAL A 88 10.61 -0.71 -7.36
N ALA A 89 9.54 -1.21 -6.73
CA ALA A 89 9.48 -1.30 -5.27
C ALA A 89 10.59 -2.19 -4.73
N LYS A 90 10.84 -3.36 -5.35
CA LYS A 90 11.97 -4.23 -4.99
C LYS A 90 13.30 -3.49 -5.08
N TYR A 91 13.57 -2.78 -6.18
CA TYR A 91 14.81 -2.00 -6.35
C TYR A 91 15.04 -1.04 -5.18
N VAL A 92 13.98 -0.35 -4.74
CA VAL A 92 14.02 0.59 -3.62
C VAL A 92 14.23 -0.14 -2.29
N LEU A 93 13.47 -1.21 -2.03
CA LEU A 93 13.54 -1.99 -0.79
C LEU A 93 14.91 -2.65 -0.58
N ASP A 94 15.53 -3.15 -1.65
CA ASP A 94 16.90 -3.69 -1.59
C ASP A 94 17.93 -2.65 -1.11
N ARG A 95 17.66 -1.34 -1.33
CA ARG A 95 18.56 -0.23 -0.98
C ARG A 95 18.12 0.55 0.27
N VAL A 96 16.89 0.31 0.72
CA VAL A 96 16.27 0.91 1.91
C VAL A 96 15.59 -0.22 2.71
N PRO A 97 16.36 -1.17 3.26
CA PRO A 97 15.82 -2.43 3.79
C PRO A 97 14.93 -2.26 5.03
N ASN A 98 15.01 -1.12 5.72
CA ASN A 98 14.17 -0.78 6.86
C ASN A 98 12.90 0.00 6.47
N LEU A 99 12.65 0.23 5.18
CA LEU A 99 11.44 0.88 4.70
C LEU A 99 10.22 0.00 5.00
N ARG A 100 9.20 0.62 5.57
CA ARG A 100 7.92 -0.02 5.91
C ARG A 100 6.89 0.37 4.88
N ILE A 101 6.15 -0.60 4.36
CA ILE A 101 5.16 -0.36 3.31
C ILE A 101 3.74 -0.66 3.78
N THR A 102 2.79 0.08 3.22
CA THR A 102 1.38 -0.32 3.16
C THR A 102 1.20 -1.10 1.86
N ALA A 103 0.84 -2.37 1.96
CA ALA A 103 0.59 -3.21 0.80
C ALA A 103 -0.83 -3.00 0.28
N ASP A 104 -0.93 -2.21 -0.79
CA ASP A 104 -2.11 -2.05 -1.64
C ASP A 104 -1.80 -2.66 -3.02
N ILE A 105 -1.82 -3.99 -3.08
CA ILE A 105 -1.29 -4.76 -4.20
C ILE A 105 -2.21 -4.70 -5.43
N SER A 106 -3.46 -4.24 -5.27
CA SER A 106 -4.37 -4.04 -6.39
C SER A 106 -3.83 -3.04 -7.41
N HIS A 107 -3.02 -2.06 -6.97
CA HIS A 107 -2.31 -1.19 -7.89
C HIS A 107 -1.33 -1.92 -8.79
N TRP A 108 -0.58 -2.87 -8.24
CA TRP A 108 0.40 -3.62 -9.02
C TRP A 108 -0.26 -4.59 -9.98
N VAL A 109 -1.37 -5.22 -9.58
CA VAL A 109 -2.15 -6.11 -10.45
C VAL A 109 -2.63 -5.35 -11.70
N VAL A 110 -3.13 -4.12 -11.54
CA VAL A 110 -3.56 -3.28 -12.66
C VAL A 110 -2.39 -2.83 -13.51
N VAL A 111 -1.31 -2.31 -12.90
CA VAL A 111 -0.14 -1.82 -13.63
C VAL A 111 0.55 -2.95 -14.40
N GLY A 112 0.57 -4.17 -13.83
CA GLY A 112 1.18 -5.35 -14.43
C GLY A 112 0.25 -6.15 -15.34
N GLU A 113 -1.03 -5.75 -15.45
CA GLU A 113 -2.11 -6.44 -16.18
C GLU A 113 -2.21 -7.95 -15.89
N ARG A 114 -1.85 -8.37 -14.68
CA ARG A 114 -1.86 -9.78 -14.26
C ARG A 114 -1.95 -9.92 -12.75
N LEU A 115 -2.46 -11.05 -12.30
CA LEU A 115 -2.25 -11.52 -10.95
C LEU A 115 -0.76 -11.88 -10.82
N LEU A 116 -0.08 -11.39 -9.79
CA LEU A 116 1.37 -11.53 -9.63
C LEU A 116 1.74 -12.92 -9.09
N ASP A 117 1.23 -13.96 -9.73
CA ASP A 117 1.46 -15.37 -9.41
C ASP A 117 1.56 -16.23 -10.68
N VAL A 118 1.73 -15.61 -11.85
CA VAL A 118 1.81 -16.31 -13.14
C VAL A 118 3.22 -16.80 -13.49
N SER A 119 4.26 -16.29 -12.83
CA SER A 119 5.66 -16.68 -13.07
C SER A 119 6.47 -16.82 -11.78
N GLU A 120 7.63 -17.47 -11.86
CA GLU A 120 8.55 -17.59 -10.73
C GLU A 120 9.07 -16.23 -10.26
N GLU A 121 9.28 -15.29 -11.19
CA GLU A 121 9.71 -13.92 -10.87
C GLU A 121 8.64 -13.15 -10.11
N ASP A 122 7.37 -13.36 -10.44
CA ASP A 122 6.25 -12.74 -9.74
C ASP A 122 6.13 -13.25 -8.30
N ILE A 123 6.29 -14.57 -8.11
CA ILE A 123 6.37 -15.16 -6.78
C ILE A 123 7.57 -14.59 -6.02
N ALA A 124 8.76 -14.57 -6.64
CA ALA A 124 9.98 -14.11 -6.01
C ALA A 124 9.92 -12.63 -5.59
N VAL A 125 9.32 -11.76 -6.41
CA VAL A 125 9.17 -10.34 -6.05
C VAL A 125 8.19 -10.17 -4.90
N LEU A 126 7.05 -10.88 -4.88
CA LEU A 126 6.11 -10.83 -3.75
C LEU A 126 6.78 -11.32 -2.45
N GLU A 127 7.47 -12.46 -2.48
CA GLU A 127 8.19 -12.99 -1.32
C GLU A 127 9.26 -12.00 -0.80
N SER A 128 9.91 -11.26 -1.69
CA SER A 128 10.91 -10.25 -1.29
C SER A 128 10.30 -9.03 -0.59
N VAL A 129 9.05 -8.66 -0.89
CA VAL A 129 8.41 -7.46 -0.30
C VAL A 129 7.61 -7.75 0.96
N ILE A 130 7.13 -8.99 1.14
CA ILE A 130 6.33 -9.41 2.29
C ILE A 130 6.95 -8.98 3.64
N PRO A 131 8.26 -9.16 3.90
CA PRO A 131 8.87 -8.75 5.18
C PRO A 131 8.77 -7.25 5.49
N HIS A 132 8.59 -6.41 4.47
CA HIS A 132 8.48 -4.96 4.59
C HIS A 132 7.04 -4.48 4.85
N VAL A 133 6.04 -5.35 4.76
CA VAL A 133 4.63 -4.97 4.88
C VAL A 133 4.24 -4.78 6.34
N HIS A 134 3.89 -3.55 6.72
CA HIS A 134 3.48 -3.20 8.09
C HIS A 134 2.00 -2.79 8.20
N HIS A 135 1.33 -2.59 7.07
CA HIS A 135 -0.11 -2.34 6.98
C HIS A 135 -0.64 -2.92 5.66
N ILE A 136 -1.88 -3.42 5.65
CA ILE A 136 -2.51 -3.98 4.46
C ILE A 136 -3.67 -3.06 4.06
N HIS A 137 -3.70 -2.61 2.81
CA HIS A 137 -4.94 -2.12 2.21
C HIS A 137 -5.61 -3.31 1.52
N ALA A 138 -6.64 -3.83 2.16
CA ALA A 138 -7.25 -5.10 1.82
C ALA A 138 -8.43 -4.93 0.86
N ARG A 139 -8.16 -4.27 -0.28
CA ARG A 139 -9.10 -4.21 -1.40
C ARG A 139 -8.72 -5.20 -2.48
N ILE A 140 -9.72 -5.80 -3.10
CA ILE A 140 -9.54 -6.69 -4.26
C ILE A 140 -9.71 -5.86 -5.53
N GLY A 141 -8.66 -5.81 -6.34
CA GLY A 141 -8.71 -5.30 -7.72
C GLY A 141 -8.77 -6.45 -8.73
N THR A 142 -8.79 -6.09 -10.01
CA THR A 142 -8.66 -6.97 -11.17
C THR A 142 -7.47 -6.52 -12.01
N THR A 143 -7.13 -7.27 -13.06
CA THR A 143 -6.09 -6.85 -14.03
C THR A 143 -6.43 -5.55 -14.76
N GLN A 144 -7.68 -5.07 -14.67
CA GLN A 144 -8.19 -3.89 -15.38
C GLN A 144 -8.66 -2.75 -14.46
N SER A 145 -8.76 -2.99 -13.15
CA SER A 145 -9.21 -1.98 -12.18
C SER A 145 -8.63 -2.23 -10.80
N SER A 146 -8.24 -1.20 -10.05
CA SER A 146 -7.67 -1.40 -8.70
C SER A 146 -8.73 -1.80 -7.68
N GLN A 147 -9.99 -1.83 -8.09
CA GLN A 147 -11.11 -2.21 -7.24
C GLN A 147 -12.15 -2.93 -8.10
N CYS A 148 -12.47 -4.17 -7.73
CA CYS A 148 -13.62 -4.86 -8.27
C CYS A 148 -14.91 -4.27 -7.64
N PRO A 149 -16.06 -4.33 -8.35
CA PRO A 149 -17.33 -3.86 -7.82
C PRO A 149 -17.78 -4.64 -6.58
N ASP A 150 -17.57 -5.96 -6.58
CA ASP A 150 -18.04 -6.83 -5.50
C ASP A 150 -17.17 -8.12 -5.41
N PRO A 151 -16.30 -8.25 -4.40
CA PRO A 151 -15.43 -9.42 -4.23
C PRO A 151 -16.16 -10.74 -3.93
N SER A 152 -17.44 -10.68 -3.56
CA SER A 152 -18.25 -11.89 -3.31
C SER A 152 -18.78 -12.52 -4.59
N ASN A 153 -18.79 -11.77 -5.70
CA ASN A 153 -19.24 -12.31 -6.98
C ASN A 153 -18.26 -13.39 -7.48
N PRO A 154 -18.75 -14.60 -7.82
CA PRO A 154 -17.90 -15.71 -8.28
C PRO A 154 -17.01 -15.40 -9.50
N ILE A 155 -17.33 -14.37 -10.30
CA ILE A 155 -16.49 -13.95 -11.42
C ILE A 155 -15.10 -13.46 -10.97
N TYR A 156 -14.96 -13.01 -9.72
CA TYR A 156 -13.69 -12.54 -9.14
C TYR A 156 -13.03 -13.57 -8.22
N ASN A 157 -13.38 -14.87 -8.38
CA ASN A 157 -12.82 -15.92 -7.52
C ASN A 157 -11.30 -16.00 -7.63
N ASP A 158 -10.75 -15.85 -8.84
CA ASP A 158 -9.30 -15.92 -9.09
C ASP A 158 -8.58 -14.75 -8.41
N GLU A 159 -9.08 -13.52 -8.57
CA GLU A 159 -8.58 -12.35 -7.86
C GLU A 159 -8.67 -12.54 -6.34
N ARG A 160 -9.83 -12.98 -5.84
CA ARG A 160 -10.04 -13.19 -4.41
C ARG A 160 -9.06 -14.20 -3.84
N GLU A 161 -8.88 -15.33 -4.50
CA GLU A 161 -7.95 -16.38 -4.07
C GLU A 161 -6.50 -15.87 -4.05
N PHE A 162 -6.08 -15.12 -5.08
CA PHE A 162 -4.76 -14.50 -5.14
C PHE A 162 -4.52 -13.55 -3.96
N PHE A 163 -5.42 -12.58 -3.73
CA PHE A 163 -5.24 -11.58 -2.66
C PHE A 163 -5.27 -12.23 -1.28
N GLU A 164 -6.18 -13.18 -1.04
CA GLU A 164 -6.29 -13.85 0.25
C GLU A 164 -5.04 -14.67 0.58
N LYS A 165 -4.51 -15.44 -0.38
CA LYS A 165 -3.25 -16.17 -0.21
C LYS A 165 -2.10 -15.22 0.13
N LEU A 166 -2.00 -14.09 -0.57
CA LEU A 166 -0.97 -13.10 -0.31
C LEU A 166 -1.11 -12.47 1.08
N TRP A 167 -2.30 -12.04 1.46
CA TRP A 167 -2.52 -11.43 2.77
C TRP A 167 -2.28 -12.41 3.92
N VAL A 168 -2.69 -13.67 3.77
CA VAL A 168 -2.35 -14.73 4.73
C VAL A 168 -0.85 -14.89 4.89
N LYS A 169 -0.08 -14.92 3.79
CA LYS A 169 1.39 -14.97 3.85
C LYS A 169 1.98 -13.75 4.58
N ILE A 170 1.44 -12.55 4.34
CA ILE A 170 1.87 -11.32 5.03
C ILE A 170 1.62 -11.41 6.54
N VAL A 171 0.42 -11.85 6.95
CA VAL A 171 0.05 -12.01 8.36
C VAL A 171 0.96 -13.04 9.03
N GLN A 172 1.14 -14.20 8.42
CA GLN A 172 2.00 -15.27 8.94
C GLN A 172 3.46 -14.84 9.04
N ASN A 173 3.98 -14.12 8.03
CA ASN A 173 5.33 -13.58 8.07
C ASN A 173 5.48 -12.59 9.23
N ALA A 174 4.52 -11.68 9.42
CA ALA A 174 4.55 -10.72 10.51
C ALA A 174 4.58 -11.42 11.87
N VAL A 175 3.73 -12.41 12.11
CA VAL A 175 3.68 -13.16 13.38
C VAL A 175 4.95 -13.98 13.61
N LYS A 176 5.51 -14.57 12.56
CA LYS A 176 6.74 -15.37 12.65
C LYS A 176 7.98 -14.51 12.94
N THR A 177 8.03 -13.30 12.40
CA THR A 177 9.26 -12.48 12.38
C THR A 177 9.21 -11.29 13.34
N ARG A 178 8.02 -10.93 13.82
CA ARG A 178 7.80 -9.81 14.72
C ARG A 178 7.23 -10.39 16.00
N GLY A 179 7.80 -9.98 17.15
CA GLY A 179 7.43 -10.55 18.45
C GLY A 179 5.94 -10.40 18.77
N ASP A 180 5.50 -11.09 19.82
CA ASP A 180 4.09 -11.28 20.18
C ASP A 180 3.27 -10.00 20.32
N ASP A 181 3.91 -8.87 20.62
CA ASP A 181 3.26 -7.56 20.75
C ASP A 181 3.00 -6.84 19.40
N PHE A 182 3.44 -7.40 18.26
CA PHE A 182 3.28 -6.77 16.97
C PHE A 182 1.83 -6.87 16.45
N GLN A 183 1.18 -5.71 16.29
CA GLN A 183 -0.16 -5.64 15.72
C GLN A 183 -0.12 -5.55 14.19
N VAL A 184 -0.61 -6.60 13.54
CA VAL A 184 -1.01 -6.52 12.13
C VAL A 184 -2.28 -5.68 12.05
N THR A 185 -2.34 -4.77 11.09
CA THR A 185 -3.49 -3.90 10.87
C THR A 185 -3.82 -3.91 9.39
N PHE A 186 -5.09 -3.83 9.06
CA PHE A 186 -5.55 -3.75 7.69
C PHE A 186 -6.72 -2.78 7.58
N THR A 187 -6.95 -2.29 6.37
CA THR A 187 -8.10 -1.44 6.02
C THR A 187 -8.71 -1.98 4.72
N PRO A 188 -9.97 -2.43 4.70
CA PRO A 188 -10.69 -2.71 3.46
C PRO A 188 -10.91 -1.39 2.69
N GLU A 189 -9.95 -1.00 1.86
CA GLU A 189 -9.85 0.32 1.23
C GLU A 189 -10.78 0.43 0.01
N TYR A 190 -12.09 0.23 0.21
CA TYR A 190 -13.06 0.50 -0.86
C TYR A 190 -13.41 1.98 -0.85
N GLY A 191 -12.95 2.71 -1.86
CA GLY A 191 -13.19 4.16 -2.00
C GLY A 191 -14.40 4.47 -2.88
N PRO A 192 -14.97 5.68 -2.81
CA PRO A 192 -16.10 6.12 -3.65
C PRO A 192 -15.73 6.21 -5.14
N TYR A 193 -16.72 6.47 -6.01
CA TYR A 193 -16.46 6.83 -7.43
C TYR A 193 -15.43 7.97 -7.51
N PRO A 194 -14.44 7.92 -8.43
CA PRO A 194 -14.31 6.98 -9.55
C PRO A 194 -13.58 5.66 -9.22
N TYR A 195 -13.20 5.42 -7.96
CA TYR A 195 -12.57 4.16 -7.57
C TYR A 195 -13.58 3.01 -7.49
N HIS A 196 -14.78 3.28 -6.93
CA HIS A 196 -15.88 2.32 -7.00
C HIS A 196 -16.58 2.34 -8.36
N PRO A 197 -16.80 1.18 -8.99
CA PRO A 197 -17.61 1.08 -10.20
C PRO A 197 -19.02 1.65 -9.99
N HIS A 198 -19.47 2.51 -10.91
CA HIS A 198 -20.72 3.26 -10.78
C HIS A 198 -21.99 2.38 -10.63
N PHE A 199 -21.92 1.12 -11.06
CA PHE A 199 -23.02 0.14 -11.03
C PHE A 199 -22.69 -1.11 -10.19
N GLY A 200 -21.89 -0.96 -9.14
CA GLY A 200 -21.70 -2.01 -8.15
C GLY A 200 -23.03 -2.39 -7.48
N PRO A 201 -23.25 -3.67 -7.15
CA PRO A 201 -24.48 -4.13 -6.48
C PRO A 201 -24.63 -3.58 -5.06
N ARG A 202 -23.53 -3.08 -4.47
CA ARG A 202 -23.42 -2.53 -3.12
C ARG A 202 -22.61 -1.25 -3.18
N ILE A 203 -22.87 -0.32 -2.26
CA ILE A 203 -22.03 0.89 -2.16
C ILE A 203 -20.68 0.56 -1.52
N TYR A 204 -19.65 1.36 -1.83
CA TYR A 204 -18.27 1.11 -1.39
C TYR A 204 -18.12 0.90 0.13
N THR A 205 -18.90 1.60 0.95
CA THR A 205 -18.89 1.44 2.42
C THR A 205 -19.39 0.07 2.85
N GLU A 206 -20.48 -0.41 2.24
CA GLU A 206 -21.02 -1.75 2.53
C GLU A 206 -20.03 -2.86 2.12
N VAL A 207 -19.34 -2.67 0.99
CA VAL A 207 -18.27 -3.59 0.56
C VAL A 207 -17.13 -3.58 1.57
N ALA A 208 -16.66 -2.40 1.99
CA ALA A 208 -15.60 -2.28 3.00
C ALA A 208 -15.97 -2.95 4.33
N ASP A 209 -17.15 -2.66 4.87
CA ASP A 209 -17.59 -3.17 6.17
C ASP A 209 -17.74 -4.70 6.16
N THR A 210 -18.33 -5.25 5.09
CA THR A 210 -18.51 -6.70 4.96
C THR A 210 -17.19 -7.44 4.75
N GLU A 211 -16.28 -6.91 3.92
CA GLU A 211 -14.94 -7.47 3.75
C GLU A 211 -14.11 -7.35 5.02
N GLY A 212 -14.27 -6.29 5.81
CA GLY A 212 -13.61 -6.12 7.10
C GLY A 212 -13.88 -7.28 8.06
N VAL A 213 -15.16 -7.59 8.28
CA VAL A 213 -15.58 -8.71 9.15
C VAL A 213 -15.11 -10.07 8.61
N ARG A 214 -15.13 -10.24 7.28
CA ARG A 214 -14.74 -11.50 6.64
C ARG A 214 -13.24 -11.74 6.73
N LEU A 215 -12.45 -10.71 6.42
CA LEU A 215 -10.99 -10.77 6.43
C LEU A 215 -10.41 -10.88 7.84
N GLU A 216 -11.05 -10.25 8.83
CA GLU A 216 -10.67 -10.45 10.24
C GLU A 216 -10.74 -11.95 10.62
N LYS A 217 -11.82 -12.64 10.26
CA LYS A 217 -11.95 -14.09 10.48
C LYS A 217 -10.89 -14.89 9.73
N LEU A 218 -10.63 -14.53 8.47
CA LEU A 218 -9.61 -15.19 7.65
C LEU A 218 -8.22 -15.05 8.30
N PHE A 219 -7.85 -13.84 8.73
CA PHE A 219 -6.55 -13.58 9.33
C PHE A 219 -6.39 -14.26 10.68
N HIS A 220 -7.43 -14.26 11.52
CA HIS A 220 -7.40 -15.02 12.78
C HIS A 220 -7.28 -16.53 12.57
N ALA A 221 -7.91 -17.09 11.53
CA ALA A 221 -7.79 -18.51 11.22
C ALA A 221 -6.41 -18.89 10.65
N ALA A 222 -5.62 -17.90 10.21
CA ALA A 222 -4.29 -18.10 9.64
C ALA A 222 -3.14 -17.97 10.66
N LEU A 223 -3.45 -17.55 11.90
CA LEU A 223 -2.54 -17.52 13.05
C LEU A 223 -2.43 -18.90 13.70
#